data_AF-A0A6A8NFX2-F1
#
_entry.id   AF-A0A6A8NFX2-F1
#
_cell.length_a   1.000
_cell.length_b   1.000
_cell.length_c   1.000
_cell.angle_alpha   90.00
_cell.angle_beta   90.00
_cell.angle_gamma   90.00
#
_symmetry.space_group_name_H-M   'P 1'
#
loop_
_entity.id
_entity.type
_entity.pdbx_description
1 polymer ?
#
loop_
_entity_poly.entity_id
_entity_poly.type
_entity_poly.pdbx_seq_one_letter_code
_entity_poly.pdbx_strand_id
1 'polypeptide(L)'
;MKNKLLLPLNLQLFAENSEGGQENEPADTSTLSEDKQKEEPKEKTFTRSDIAKMLAAEKSKWEQEYEAKVEKERNEAARLAKLSEKDRQKALFDKEREDFEKEKENFRKEQLFVEKGKQLTAQGIPADFAHRITGETAEEILEDVKAFRAEWDKAVESKVNERLSSKKKTKVGATSGQMTKAEIMAIKDTKERQRMIAENRELF
;
A
#
# COMPACT_ATOMS: atom_id res chain seq x y z
N MET A 1 9.18 35.28 34.90
CA MET A 1 9.50 36.31 33.90
C MET A 1 10.36 35.69 32.81
N LYS A 2 9.84 35.46 31.60
CA LYS A 2 10.65 35.19 30.39
C LYS A 2 9.90 35.71 29.14
N ASN A 3 10.24 36.95 28.80
CA ASN A 3 10.52 37.54 27.49
C ASN A 3 9.55 37.29 26.32
N LYS A 4 8.71 38.30 26.07
CA LYS A 4 7.96 38.49 24.81
C LYS A 4 8.94 38.80 23.68
N LEU A 5 8.77 38.16 22.53
CA LEU A 5 9.50 38.45 21.29
C LEU A 5 9.12 39.85 20.79
N LEU A 6 10.04 40.81 20.88
CA LEU A 6 9.94 42.08 20.16
C LEU A 6 10.66 41.92 18.81
N LEU A 7 9.92 42.07 17.71
CA LEU A 7 10.50 42.25 16.38
C LEU A 7 11.22 43.61 16.30
N PRO A 8 12.46 43.70 15.78
CA PRO A 8 13.14 44.98 15.57
C PRO A 8 12.53 45.71 14.37
N LEU A 9 12.02 46.93 14.60
CA LEU A 9 11.53 47.83 13.55
C LEU A 9 12.68 48.75 13.10
N ASN A 10 13.17 48.60 11.87
CA ASN A 10 14.18 49.50 11.29
C ASN A 10 13.51 50.79 10.78
N LEU A 11 13.58 51.85 11.56
CA LEU A 11 12.97 53.17 11.27
C LEU A 11 13.89 54.11 10.44
N GLN A 12 14.88 53.58 9.74
CA GLN A 12 15.91 54.37 9.04
C GLN A 12 15.65 54.64 7.55
N LEU A 13 14.40 54.60 7.08
CA LEU A 13 14.07 54.87 5.66
C LEU A 13 13.30 56.19 5.44
N PHE A 14 13.30 57.12 6.40
CA PHE A 14 12.57 58.39 6.26
C PHE A 14 13.27 59.64 6.84
N ALA A 15 14.54 59.56 7.25
CA ALA A 15 15.30 60.74 7.63
C ALA A 15 16.74 60.57 7.14
N GLU A 16 17.30 61.65 6.59
CA GLU A 16 18.70 61.82 6.16
C GLU A 16 19.00 61.52 4.67
N ASN A 17 18.64 62.46 3.79
CA ASN A 17 19.69 63.28 3.17
C ASN A 17 19.10 64.51 2.48
N SER A 18 19.42 65.67 3.05
CA SER A 18 19.29 66.99 2.45
C SER A 18 20.68 67.48 2.03
N GLU A 19 20.75 67.98 0.79
CA GLU A 19 21.73 68.93 0.22
C GLU A 19 23.08 68.47 -0.36
N GLY A 20 23.28 68.76 -1.67
CA GLY A 20 24.48 69.47 -2.15
C GLY A 20 25.24 68.96 -3.40
N GLY A 21 24.90 69.48 -4.60
CA GLY A 21 25.77 69.70 -5.80
C GLY A 21 26.23 68.47 -6.63
N GLN A 22 26.37 68.46 -7.96
CA GLN A 22 26.36 69.45 -9.05
C GLN A 22 26.14 68.71 -10.41
N GLU A 23 25.50 69.42 -11.36
CA GLU A 23 25.72 69.45 -12.82
C GLU A 23 25.45 68.21 -13.72
N ASN A 24 24.36 68.27 -14.50
CA ASN A 24 24.40 68.55 -15.95
C ASN A 24 22.97 68.64 -16.56
N GLU A 25 22.66 69.81 -17.11
CA GLU A 25 21.63 70.11 -18.14
C GLU A 25 22.37 70.11 -19.50
N PRO A 26 21.74 69.90 -20.69
CA PRO A 26 20.69 70.84 -21.13
C PRO A 26 19.57 70.34 -22.07
N ALA A 27 18.54 71.19 -22.14
CA ALA A 27 17.76 71.62 -23.33
C ALA A 27 16.71 70.65 -23.91
N ASP A 28 15.57 71.06 -24.49
CA ASP A 28 14.98 72.36 -24.88
C ASP A 28 13.48 72.02 -25.13
N THR A 29 12.50 72.66 -24.49
CA THR A 29 11.74 73.84 -24.96
C THR A 29 10.53 73.58 -25.86
N SER A 30 9.48 74.34 -25.55
CA SER A 30 8.31 74.71 -26.39
C SER A 30 7.18 73.68 -26.50
N THR A 31 5.90 74.02 -26.36
CA THR A 31 5.23 75.31 -26.59
C THR A 31 3.91 75.36 -25.81
N LEU A 32 3.65 76.52 -25.19
CA LEU A 32 2.30 77.04 -24.94
C LEU A 32 1.51 77.10 -26.25
N SER A 33 0.21 76.81 -26.21
CA SER A 33 -0.81 77.60 -26.92
C SER A 33 -2.17 77.38 -26.26
N GLU A 34 -2.74 78.50 -25.83
CA GLU A 34 -4.10 78.70 -25.34
C GLU A 34 -5.13 78.27 -26.41
N ASP A 35 -6.29 77.78 -25.98
CA ASP A 35 -7.52 78.49 -26.35
C ASP A 35 -8.63 78.32 -25.31
N LYS A 36 -9.40 79.39 -25.21
CA LYS A 36 -10.42 79.76 -24.25
C LYS A 36 -11.64 78.84 -24.29
N GLN A 37 -12.16 78.55 -23.10
CA GLN A 37 -13.61 78.55 -22.92
C GLN A 37 -13.96 79.22 -21.59
N LYS A 38 -14.53 80.42 -21.73
CA LYS A 38 -15.25 81.17 -20.71
C LYS A 38 -16.41 80.31 -20.22
N GLU A 39 -16.34 79.83 -18.99
CA GLU A 39 -17.52 79.59 -18.17
C GLU A 39 -17.27 80.16 -16.77
N GLU A 40 -18.25 80.92 -16.31
CA GLU A 40 -18.24 81.73 -15.09
C GLU A 40 -17.82 80.91 -13.86
N PRO A 41 -16.90 81.40 -13.00
CA PRO A 41 -16.72 80.79 -11.70
C PRO A 41 -17.90 81.24 -10.84
N LYS A 42 -18.96 80.44 -10.81
CA LYS A 42 -19.84 80.42 -9.64
C LYS A 42 -18.96 79.94 -8.49
N GLU A 43 -18.41 80.87 -7.72
CA GLU A 43 -17.74 80.62 -6.47
C GLU A 43 -18.67 79.78 -5.59
N LYS A 44 -18.47 78.46 -5.60
CA LYS A 44 -19.14 77.55 -4.69
C LYS A 44 -18.53 77.80 -3.32
N THR A 45 -19.09 78.74 -2.56
CA THR A 45 -18.86 78.82 -1.13
C THR A 45 -19.41 77.54 -0.50
N PHE A 46 -18.56 76.50 -0.39
CA PHE A 46 -18.90 75.31 0.35
C PHE A 46 -19.16 75.71 1.79
N THR A 47 -20.40 75.57 2.23
CA THR A 47 -20.72 75.80 3.63
C THR A 47 -20.06 74.70 4.47
N ARG A 48 -19.73 74.99 5.73
CA ARG A 48 -19.14 74.00 6.65
C ARG A 48 -19.99 72.71 6.74
N SER A 49 -21.30 72.80 6.47
CA SER A 49 -22.22 71.67 6.35
C SER A 49 -22.01 70.81 5.10
N ASP A 50 -21.60 71.38 3.96
CA ASP A 50 -21.34 70.62 2.73
C ASP A 50 -20.04 69.81 2.85
N ILE A 51 -19.03 70.39 3.50
CA ILE A 51 -17.76 69.72 3.81
C ILE A 51 -18.00 68.58 4.82
N ALA A 52 -18.85 68.78 5.83
CA ALA A 52 -19.20 67.75 6.80
C ALA A 52 -19.96 66.56 6.14
N LYS A 53 -20.85 66.84 5.19
CA LYS A 53 -21.56 65.79 4.43
C LYS A 53 -20.60 65.01 3.52
N MET A 54 -19.66 65.68 2.86
CA MET A 54 -18.62 65.00 2.08
C MET A 54 -17.73 64.11 2.96
N LEU A 55 -17.26 64.62 4.10
CA LEU A 55 -16.47 63.83 5.05
C LEU A 55 -17.23 62.64 5.62
N ALA A 56 -18.54 62.78 5.89
CA ALA A 56 -19.37 61.68 6.35
C ALA A 56 -19.57 60.62 5.25
N ALA A 57 -19.78 61.04 3.99
CA ALA A 57 -19.88 60.14 2.85
C ALA A 57 -18.54 59.41 2.58
N GLU A 58 -17.42 60.11 2.70
CA GLU A 58 -16.07 59.56 2.56
C GLU A 58 -15.79 58.53 3.66
N LYS A 59 -16.07 58.86 4.93
CA LYS A 59 -15.93 57.93 6.06
C LYS A 59 -16.82 56.70 5.89
N SER A 60 -18.06 56.88 5.47
CA SER A 60 -18.98 55.76 5.26
C SER A 60 -18.48 54.81 4.16
N LYS A 61 -17.93 55.35 3.06
CA LYS A 61 -17.29 54.51 2.04
C LYS A 61 -16.07 53.78 2.59
N TRP A 62 -15.26 54.46 3.38
CA TRP A 62 -14.05 53.87 3.96
C TRP A 62 -14.37 52.76 4.97
N GLU A 63 -15.42 52.94 5.77
CA GLU A 63 -15.89 51.97 6.76
C GLU A 63 -16.50 50.74 6.07
N GLN A 64 -17.27 50.93 4.99
CA GLN A 64 -17.76 49.83 4.15
C GLN A 64 -16.63 49.07 3.45
N GLU A 65 -15.63 49.76 2.92
CA GLU A 65 -14.46 49.12 2.31
C GLU A 65 -13.62 48.37 3.33
N TYR A 66 -13.50 48.89 4.55
CA TYR A 66 -12.80 48.25 5.65
C TYR A 66 -13.52 47.00 6.12
N GLU A 67 -14.83 47.07 6.38
CA GLU A 67 -15.64 45.89 6.71
C GLU A 67 -15.61 44.85 5.61
N ALA A 68 -15.71 45.24 4.34
CA ALA A 68 -15.59 44.32 3.22
C ALA A 68 -14.22 43.63 3.13
N LYS A 69 -13.13 44.31 3.50
CA LYS A 69 -11.79 43.70 3.58
C LYS A 69 -11.69 42.74 4.76
N VAL A 70 -12.17 43.14 5.94
CA VAL A 70 -12.17 42.29 7.13
C VAL A 70 -13.01 41.03 6.90
N GLU A 71 -14.19 41.16 6.28
CA GLU A 71 -15.07 40.03 5.96
C GLU A 71 -14.42 39.07 4.94
N LYS A 72 -13.71 39.60 3.95
CA LYS A 72 -12.95 38.79 2.98
C LYS A 72 -11.78 38.06 3.63
N GLU A 73 -10.99 38.75 4.45
CA GLU A 73 -9.88 38.14 5.18
C GLU A 73 -10.36 37.06 6.17
N ARG A 74 -11.50 37.28 6.83
CA ARG A 74 -12.13 36.29 7.72
C ARG A 74 -12.62 35.08 6.95
N ASN A 75 -13.28 35.28 5.81
CA ASN A 75 -13.76 34.19 4.97
C ASN A 75 -12.61 33.41 4.30
N GLU A 76 -11.55 34.09 3.89
CA GLU A 76 -10.35 33.45 3.35
C GLU A 76 -9.60 32.67 4.42
N ALA A 77 -9.39 33.23 5.61
CA ALA A 77 -8.79 32.54 6.74
C ALA A 77 -9.64 31.33 7.20
N ALA A 78 -10.97 31.48 7.26
CA ALA A 78 -11.87 30.37 7.60
C ALA A 78 -11.88 29.29 6.51
N ARG A 79 -11.84 29.67 5.24
CA ARG A 79 -11.72 28.74 4.11
C ARG A 79 -10.38 28.01 4.14
N LEU A 80 -9.28 28.71 4.40
CA LEU A 80 -7.93 28.15 4.52
C LEU A 80 -7.85 27.18 5.71
N ALA A 81 -8.37 27.56 6.88
CA ALA A 81 -8.42 26.71 8.06
C ALA A 81 -9.31 25.47 7.85
N LYS A 82 -10.48 25.64 7.23
CA LYS A 82 -11.39 24.54 6.91
C LYS A 82 -10.84 23.61 5.83
N LEU A 83 -10.07 24.13 4.88
CA LEU A 83 -9.39 23.33 3.86
C LEU A 83 -8.28 22.50 4.52
N SER A 84 -7.46 23.11 5.39
CA SER A 84 -6.43 22.39 6.16
C SER A 84 -7.01 21.27 7.04
N GLU A 85 -8.14 21.51 7.71
CA GLU A 85 -8.80 20.50 8.54
C GLU A 85 -9.41 19.38 7.69
N LYS A 86 -10.10 19.72 6.59
CA LYS A 86 -10.65 18.72 5.66
C LYS A 86 -9.58 17.85 5.02
N ASP A 87 -8.45 18.44 4.63
CA ASP A 87 -7.36 17.69 4.01
C ASP A 87 -6.69 16.75 5.02
N ARG A 88 -6.60 17.16 6.30
CA ARG A 88 -6.18 16.29 7.40
C ARG A 88 -7.13 15.12 7.62
N GLN A 89 -8.43 15.39 7.63
CA GLN A 89 -9.46 14.36 7.80
C GLN A 89 -9.48 13.38 6.63
N LYS A 90 -9.30 13.88 5.40
CA LYS A 90 -9.15 13.02 4.21
C LYS A 90 -7.92 12.12 4.32
N ALA A 91 -6.76 12.67 4.68
CA ALA A 91 -5.55 11.88 4.84
C ALA A 91 -5.66 10.81 5.94
N LEU A 92 -6.39 11.09 7.03
CA LEU A 92 -6.69 10.11 8.07
C LEU A 92 -7.66 9.04 7.55
N PHE A 93 -8.74 9.44 6.89
CA PHE A 93 -9.71 8.52 6.31
C PHE A 93 -9.11 7.62 5.23
N ASP A 94 -8.24 8.16 4.38
CA ASP A 94 -7.55 7.40 3.34
C ASP A 94 -6.58 6.38 3.96
N LYS A 95 -5.86 6.75 5.04
CA LYS A 95 -5.03 5.81 5.81
C LYS A 95 -5.87 4.71 6.46
N GLU A 96 -6.96 5.07 7.12
CA GLU A 96 -7.88 4.10 7.73
C GLU A 96 -8.48 3.17 6.67
N ARG A 97 -8.82 3.69 5.48
CA ARG A 97 -9.31 2.88 4.37
C ARG A 97 -8.24 1.93 3.86
N GLU A 98 -7.01 2.39 3.66
CA GLU A 98 -5.90 1.53 3.24
C GLU A 98 -5.62 0.43 4.27
N ASP A 99 -5.64 0.75 5.56
CA ASP A 99 -5.38 -0.23 6.62
C ASP A 99 -6.54 -1.22 6.74
N PHE A 100 -7.79 -0.75 6.59
CA PHE A 100 -8.97 -1.62 6.51
C PHE A 100 -8.96 -2.53 5.27
N GLU A 101 -8.54 -2.02 4.12
CA GLU A 101 -8.38 -2.81 2.89
C GLU A 101 -7.30 -3.88 3.06
N LYS A 102 -6.14 -3.55 3.66
CA LYS A 102 -5.10 -4.54 3.97
C LYS A 102 -5.59 -5.61 4.93
N GLU A 103 -6.29 -5.22 5.99
CA GLU A 103 -6.85 -6.15 6.97
C GLU A 103 -7.90 -7.06 6.32
N LYS A 104 -8.77 -6.50 5.49
CA LYS A 104 -9.77 -7.25 4.72
C LYS A 104 -9.12 -8.23 3.75
N GLU A 105 -8.06 -7.85 3.06
CA GLU A 105 -7.32 -8.73 2.15
C GLU A 105 -6.62 -9.87 2.92
N ASN A 106 -6.02 -9.57 4.07
CA ASN A 106 -5.43 -10.60 4.94
C ASN A 106 -6.50 -11.56 5.47
N PHE A 107 -7.63 -11.02 5.93
CA PHE A 107 -8.75 -11.80 6.41
C PHE A 107 -9.35 -12.68 5.31
N ARG A 108 -9.48 -12.15 4.08
CA ARG A 108 -9.94 -12.93 2.92
C ARG A 108 -8.97 -14.08 2.61
N LYS A 109 -7.66 -13.83 2.64
CA LYS A 109 -6.64 -14.87 2.45
C LYS A 109 -6.72 -15.93 3.53
N GLU A 110 -6.90 -15.54 4.78
CA GLU A 110 -6.98 -16.46 5.91
C GLU A 110 -8.28 -17.28 5.89
N GLN A 111 -9.42 -16.65 5.58
CA GLN A 111 -10.68 -17.37 5.33
C GLN A 111 -10.52 -18.40 4.22
N LEU A 112 -9.93 -18.01 3.10
CA LEU A 112 -9.67 -18.89 1.97
C LEU A 112 -8.70 -20.02 2.33
N PHE A 113 -7.68 -19.75 3.15
CA PHE A 113 -6.77 -20.77 3.67
C PHE A 113 -7.49 -21.78 4.58
N VAL A 114 -8.39 -21.30 5.45
CA VAL A 114 -9.22 -22.16 6.30
C VAL A 114 -10.17 -23.01 5.47
N GLU A 115 -10.80 -22.44 4.43
CA GLU A 115 -11.65 -23.19 3.50
C GLU A 115 -10.86 -24.26 2.74
N LYS A 116 -9.67 -23.93 2.22
CA LYS A 116 -8.74 -24.90 1.62
C LYS A 116 -8.44 -26.05 2.58
N GLY A 117 -8.11 -25.73 3.83
CA GLY A 117 -7.86 -26.72 4.88
C GLY A 117 -9.07 -27.61 5.16
N LYS A 118 -10.29 -27.05 5.22
CA LYS A 118 -11.53 -27.82 5.37
C LYS A 118 -11.79 -28.76 4.21
N GLN A 119 -11.57 -28.30 2.97
CA GLN A 119 -11.76 -29.14 1.79
C GLN A 119 -10.72 -30.27 1.71
N LEU A 120 -9.46 -29.98 2.04
CA LEU A 120 -8.39 -30.97 2.14
C LEU A 120 -8.69 -32.05 3.18
N THR A 121 -9.09 -31.63 4.38
CA THR A 121 -9.42 -32.54 5.48
C THR A 121 -10.63 -33.40 5.17
N ALA A 122 -11.64 -32.86 4.47
CA ALA A 122 -12.77 -33.64 3.96
C ALA A 122 -12.35 -34.75 2.99
N GLN A 123 -11.26 -34.56 2.24
CA GLN A 123 -10.67 -35.55 1.34
C GLN A 123 -9.63 -36.46 2.02
N GLY A 124 -9.46 -36.34 3.35
CA GLY A 124 -8.51 -37.15 4.13
C GLY A 124 -7.05 -36.68 4.03
N ILE A 125 -6.80 -35.49 3.51
CA ILE A 125 -5.47 -34.88 3.41
C ILE A 125 -5.30 -33.88 4.58
N PRO A 126 -4.15 -33.85 5.28
CA PRO A 126 -3.90 -32.88 6.34
C PRO A 126 -4.07 -31.42 5.88
N ALA A 127 -4.66 -30.58 6.73
CA ALA A 127 -4.85 -29.16 6.46
C ALA A 127 -3.53 -28.41 6.24
N ASP A 128 -2.41 -28.94 6.73
CA ASP A 128 -1.07 -28.40 6.52
C ASP A 128 -0.72 -28.24 5.04
N PHE A 129 -1.31 -29.05 4.16
CA PHE A 129 -1.12 -28.94 2.70
C PHE A 129 -1.90 -27.79 2.05
N ALA A 130 -2.68 -27.01 2.79
CA ALA A 130 -3.47 -25.89 2.25
C ALA A 130 -2.62 -24.85 1.51
N HIS A 131 -1.35 -24.68 1.91
CA HIS A 131 -0.40 -23.79 1.24
C HIS A 131 0.05 -24.29 -0.16
N ARG A 132 -0.21 -25.56 -0.50
CA ARG A 132 0.11 -26.15 -1.80
C ARG A 132 -1.03 -26.04 -2.81
N ILE A 133 -2.25 -25.78 -2.34
CA ILE A 133 -3.44 -25.67 -3.18
C ILE A 133 -3.57 -24.24 -3.70
N THR A 134 -3.66 -24.11 -5.02
CA THR A 134 -3.59 -22.81 -5.71
C THR A 134 -4.95 -22.19 -6.00
N GLY A 135 -6.03 -22.98 -6.04
CA GLY A 135 -7.36 -22.49 -6.39
C GLY A 135 -7.83 -21.29 -5.56
N GLU A 136 -8.47 -20.32 -6.19
CA GLU A 136 -9.02 -19.13 -5.52
C GLU A 136 -10.52 -19.25 -5.26
N THR A 137 -11.17 -20.20 -5.94
CA THR A 137 -12.59 -20.51 -5.77
C THR A 137 -12.78 -21.92 -5.18
N ALA A 138 -13.94 -22.14 -4.54
CA ALA A 138 -14.24 -23.42 -3.91
C ALA A 138 -14.22 -24.61 -4.90
N GLU A 139 -14.56 -24.39 -6.17
CA GLU A 139 -14.55 -25.41 -7.21
C GLU A 139 -13.12 -25.73 -7.67
N GLU A 140 -12.31 -24.71 -7.93
CA GLU A 140 -10.88 -24.88 -8.29
C GLU A 140 -10.10 -25.57 -7.17
N ILE A 141 -10.33 -25.17 -5.92
CA ILE A 141 -9.71 -25.82 -4.75
C ILE A 141 -10.08 -27.30 -4.73
N LEU A 142 -11.34 -27.63 -4.98
CA LEU A 142 -11.81 -29.02 -4.93
C LEU A 142 -11.24 -29.87 -6.08
N GLU A 143 -11.10 -29.31 -7.28
CA GLU A 143 -10.45 -29.96 -8.41
C GLU A 143 -8.95 -30.19 -8.16
N ASP A 144 -8.24 -29.16 -7.66
CA ASP A 144 -6.81 -29.23 -7.32
C ASP A 144 -6.57 -30.25 -6.20
N VAL A 145 -7.42 -30.26 -5.17
CA VAL A 145 -7.37 -31.26 -4.09
C VAL A 145 -7.61 -32.67 -4.61
N LYS A 146 -8.55 -32.88 -5.54
CA LYS A 146 -8.79 -34.20 -6.15
C LYS A 146 -7.59 -34.67 -6.97
N ALA A 147 -7.00 -33.79 -7.77
CA ALA A 147 -5.81 -34.10 -8.55
C ALA A 147 -4.63 -34.47 -7.63
N PHE A 148 -4.40 -33.65 -6.60
CA PHE A 148 -3.38 -33.92 -5.58
C PHE A 148 -3.62 -35.23 -4.84
N ARG A 149 -4.88 -35.54 -4.47
CA ARG A 149 -5.24 -36.80 -3.82
C ARG A 149 -4.88 -38.01 -4.69
N ALA A 150 -5.18 -37.97 -5.98
CA ALA A 150 -4.89 -39.06 -6.91
C ALA A 150 -3.38 -39.33 -7.04
N GLU A 151 -2.57 -38.28 -7.15
CA GLU A 151 -1.11 -38.42 -7.20
C GLU A 151 -0.53 -38.89 -5.87
N TRP A 152 -1.05 -38.37 -4.76
CA TRP A 152 -0.66 -38.77 -3.41
C TRP A 152 -0.93 -40.26 -3.16
N ASP A 153 -2.15 -40.73 -3.47
CA ASP A 153 -2.52 -42.13 -3.28
C ASP A 153 -1.65 -43.05 -4.14
N LYS A 154 -1.37 -42.68 -5.40
CA LYS A 154 -0.43 -43.42 -6.25
C LYS A 154 0.98 -43.48 -5.67
N ALA A 155 1.48 -42.38 -5.12
CA ALA A 155 2.80 -42.33 -4.49
C ALA A 155 2.85 -43.19 -3.21
N VAL A 156 1.80 -43.12 -2.38
CA VAL A 156 1.66 -43.93 -1.17
C VAL A 156 1.56 -45.41 -1.53
N GLU A 157 0.73 -45.79 -2.50
CA GLU A 157 0.60 -47.17 -2.99
C GLU A 157 1.93 -47.72 -3.47
N SER A 158 2.69 -46.95 -4.27
CA SER A 158 4.02 -47.33 -4.72
C SER A 158 4.96 -47.58 -3.53
N LYS A 159 5.00 -46.66 -2.55
CA LYS A 159 5.82 -46.80 -1.35
C LYS A 159 5.39 -47.95 -0.45
N VAL A 160 4.08 -48.20 -0.34
CA VAL A 160 3.53 -49.35 0.40
C VAL A 160 3.88 -50.65 -0.31
N ASN A 161 3.79 -50.72 -1.63
CA ASN A 161 4.21 -51.87 -2.42
C ASN A 161 5.72 -52.13 -2.33
N GLU A 162 6.55 -51.10 -2.35
CA GLU A 162 7.99 -51.20 -2.05
C GLU A 162 8.23 -51.74 -0.63
N ARG A 163 7.49 -51.25 0.37
CA ARG A 163 7.58 -51.74 1.76
C ARG A 163 7.09 -53.17 1.92
N LEU A 164 6.00 -53.55 1.26
CA LEU A 164 5.46 -54.91 1.31
C LEU A 164 6.37 -55.90 0.57
N SER A 165 6.92 -55.51 -0.59
CA SER A 165 7.87 -56.33 -1.33
C SER A 165 9.22 -56.48 -0.61
N SER A 166 9.70 -55.43 0.06
CA SER A 166 10.88 -55.52 0.93
C SER A 166 10.62 -56.36 2.19
N LYS A 167 9.45 -56.27 2.82
CA LYS A 167 9.07 -57.17 3.92
C LYS A 167 8.92 -58.63 3.49
N LYS A 168 8.44 -58.90 2.27
CA LYS A 168 8.39 -60.27 1.72
C LYS A 168 9.78 -60.90 1.55
N LYS A 169 10.84 -60.09 1.41
CA LYS A 169 12.23 -60.58 1.38
C LYS A 169 12.80 -60.89 2.76
N THR A 170 12.13 -60.49 3.84
CA THR A 170 12.50 -60.85 5.21
C THR A 170 11.57 -61.94 5.74
N LYS A 171 12.07 -63.18 5.71
CA LYS A 171 11.66 -64.33 6.52
C LYS A 171 10.34 -65.02 6.16
N VAL A 172 10.34 -65.73 5.04
CA VAL A 172 9.90 -67.13 5.02
C VAL A 172 11.14 -67.94 4.69
N GLY A 173 11.41 -69.02 5.44
CA GLY A 173 12.68 -69.75 5.43
C GLY A 173 13.10 -70.27 4.05
N ALA A 174 13.70 -69.41 3.24
CA ALA A 174 14.50 -69.79 2.09
C ALA A 174 15.88 -70.12 2.63
N THR A 175 16.11 -71.42 2.84
CA THR A 175 17.43 -72.04 2.89
C THR A 175 18.16 -71.74 1.59
N SER A 176 18.76 -70.55 1.50
CA SER A 176 19.47 -70.02 0.33
C SER A 176 20.84 -70.70 0.13
N GLY A 177 20.84 -72.03 0.16
CA GLY A 177 22.03 -72.87 0.03
C GLY A 177 21.76 -74.37 0.00
N GLN A 178 20.51 -74.83 0.17
CA GLN A 178 20.18 -76.25 0.07
C GLN A 178 19.39 -76.50 -1.23
N MET A 179 20.01 -77.24 -2.16
CA MET A 179 19.37 -77.74 -3.37
C MET A 179 18.14 -78.56 -2.99
N THR A 180 17.02 -78.42 -3.70
CA THR A 180 15.82 -79.20 -3.38
C THR A 180 16.01 -80.69 -3.70
N LYS A 181 15.24 -81.59 -3.08
CA LYS A 181 15.30 -83.05 -3.35
C LYS A 181 15.21 -83.36 -4.86
N ALA A 182 14.33 -82.65 -5.57
CA ALA A 182 14.12 -82.80 -7.00
C ALA A 182 15.35 -82.35 -7.82
N GLU A 183 15.98 -81.26 -7.40
CA GLU A 183 17.15 -80.67 -8.06
C GLU A 183 18.40 -81.54 -7.85
N ILE A 184 18.53 -82.16 -6.68
CA ILE A 184 19.57 -83.17 -6.39
C ILE A 184 19.34 -84.43 -7.23
N MET A 185 18.10 -84.93 -7.34
CA MET A 185 17.79 -86.13 -8.14
C MET A 185 17.94 -85.92 -9.65
N ALA A 186 17.82 -84.68 -10.13
CA ALA A 186 18.00 -84.29 -11.53
C ALA A 186 19.47 -84.19 -11.96
N ILE A 187 20.44 -84.24 -11.02
CA ILE A 187 21.86 -84.28 -11.33
C ILE A 187 22.16 -85.55 -12.14
N LYS A 188 22.65 -85.37 -13.38
CA LYS A 188 22.93 -86.46 -14.33
C LYS A 188 24.11 -87.33 -13.88
N ASP A 189 25.13 -86.73 -13.26
CA ASP A 189 26.25 -87.47 -12.69
C ASP A 189 25.79 -88.17 -11.39
N THR A 190 25.88 -89.50 -11.41
CA THR A 190 25.45 -90.34 -10.28
C THR A 190 26.33 -90.15 -9.06
N LYS A 191 27.63 -89.90 -9.23
CA LYS A 191 28.57 -89.74 -8.12
C LYS A 191 28.36 -88.41 -7.40
N GLU A 192 28.13 -87.34 -8.17
CA GLU A 192 27.79 -86.03 -7.62
C GLU A 192 26.41 -86.03 -6.97
N ARG A 193 25.41 -86.67 -7.60
CA ARG A 193 24.08 -86.84 -6.99
C ARG A 193 24.16 -87.52 -5.62
N GLN A 194 24.90 -88.63 -5.50
CA GLN A 194 25.03 -89.35 -4.23
C GLN A 194 25.76 -88.52 -3.15
N ARG A 195 26.77 -87.73 -3.54
CA ARG A 195 27.42 -86.78 -2.62
C ARG A 195 26.44 -85.72 -2.12
N MET A 196 25.66 -85.14 -3.03
CA MET A 196 24.67 -84.12 -2.68
C MET A 196 23.51 -84.70 -1.83
N ILE A 197 23.15 -85.97 -2.02
CA ILE A 197 22.20 -86.71 -1.15
C ILE A 197 22.80 -86.90 0.25
N ALA A 198 24.07 -87.26 0.35
CA ALA A 198 24.73 -87.46 1.65
C ALA A 198 24.92 -86.14 2.40
N GLU A 199 25.29 -85.07 1.70
CA GLU A 199 25.45 -83.72 2.25
C GLU A 199 24.11 -83.09 2.64
N ASN A 200 23.03 -83.40 1.91
CA ASN A 200 21.67 -82.93 2.19
C ASN A 200 20.73 -84.08 2.59
N ARG A 201 21.19 -84.95 3.49
CA ARG A 201 20.44 -86.14 3.92
C ARG A 201 19.06 -85.82 4.50
N GLU A 202 18.89 -84.66 5.10
CA GLU A 202 17.61 -84.18 5.64
C GLU A 202 16.50 -84.03 4.57
N LEU A 203 16.86 -84.03 3.27
CA LEU A 203 15.90 -83.96 2.16
C LEU A 203 15.49 -85.33 1.60
N PHE A 204 16.11 -86.43 2.05
CA PHE A 204 15.98 -87.76 1.45
C PHE A 204 15.39 -88.81 2.38
#